data_AF-A0A358AQ77-F1
#
_entry.id   AF-A0A358AQ77-F1
#
_cell.length_a   1.000
_cell.length_b   1.000
_cell.length_c   1.000
_cell.angle_alpha   90.00
_cell.angle_beta   90.00
_cell.angle_gamma   90.00
#
_symmetry.space_group_name_H-M   'P 1'
#
loop_
_entity.id
_entity.type
_entity.pdbx_description
1 polymer ?
#
loop_
_entity_poly.entity_id
_entity_poly.type
_entity_poly.pdbx_seq_one_letter_code
_entity_poly.pdbx_strand_id
1 'polypeptide(L)' 'MKNDLITARQQAIYEYVSNRNFSVINEISSALDIKPSTVRRDVKKLEQQRRVVSFHGGVSVDTGYEKYEFRTLKYAELKK' A
#
# COMPACT_ATOMS: atom_id res chain seq x y z
N MET A 1 -6.94 23.33 7.20
CA MET A 1 -6.31 22.07 6.72
C MET A 1 -7.08 20.91 7.33
N LYS A 2 -7.72 20.06 6.53
CA LYS A 2 -8.40 18.87 7.07
C LYS A 2 -7.32 17.91 7.55
N ASN A 3 -7.23 17.72 8.87
CA ASN A 3 -6.42 16.68 9.45
C ASN A 3 -7.18 15.37 9.21
N ASP A 4 -7.06 14.80 8.01
CA ASP A 4 -7.74 13.55 7.67
C ASP A 4 -7.08 12.41 8.45
N LEU A 5 -7.57 12.22 9.68
CA LEU A 5 -7.22 11.10 10.52
C LEU A 5 -7.64 9.81 9.81
N ILE A 6 -6.65 8.97 9.52
CA ILE A 6 -6.94 7.63 8.99
C ILE A 6 -7.47 6.75 10.11
N THR A 7 -8.38 5.83 9.76
CA THR A 7 -8.94 4.89 10.74
C THR A 7 -7.86 3.95 11.28
N ALA A 8 -8.05 3.35 12.46
CA ALA A 8 -7.13 2.36 13.02
C ALA A 8 -6.79 1.23 12.03
N ARG A 9 -7.77 0.79 11.21
CA ARG A 9 -7.55 -0.22 10.18
C ARG A 9 -6.66 0.26 9.04
N GLN A 10 -6.87 1.50 8.59
CA GLN A 10 -6.03 2.12 7.56
C GLN A 10 -4.61 2.36 8.07
N GLN A 11 -4.47 2.72 9.35
CA GLN A 11 -3.18 2.83 10.02
C GLN A 11 -2.45 1.48 10.03
N ALA A 12 -3.14 0.39 10.41
CA ALA A 12 -2.55 -0.96 10.37
C ALA A 12 -2.13 -1.39 8.96
N ILE A 13 -2.93 -1.07 7.93
CA ILE A 13 -2.56 -1.31 6.53
C ILE A 13 -1.34 -0.48 6.14
N TYR A 14 -1.29 0.79 6.52
CA TYR A 14 -0.16 1.67 6.23
C TYR A 14 1.12 1.17 6.89
N GLU A 15 1.09 0.79 8.17
CA GLU A 15 2.23 0.24 8.90
C GLU A 15 2.71 -1.09 8.32
N TYR A 16 1.77 -1.95 7.93
CA TYR A 16 2.10 -3.20 7.26
C TYR A 16 2.87 -2.94 5.95
N VAL A 17 2.42 -1.97 5.15
CA VAL A 17 3.06 -1.61 3.89
C VAL A 17 4.37 -0.84 4.15
N SER A 18 4.47 0.01 5.17
CA SER A 18 5.65 0.85 5.42
C SER A 18 6.86 0.09 5.92
N ASN A 19 6.63 -1.02 6.62
CA ASN A 19 7.70 -1.91 7.04
C ASN A 19 8.19 -2.82 5.90
N ARG A 20 7.64 -2.65 4.68
CA ARG A 20 7.94 -3.48 3.52
C ARG A 20 8.22 -2.58 2.31
N ASN A 21 9.12 -3.02 1.43
CA ASN A 21 9.31 -2.34 0.15
C ASN A 21 8.06 -2.46 -0.74
N PHE A 22 7.30 -3.55 -0.56
CA PHE A 22 6.14 -3.91 -1.35
C PHE A 22 5.23 -4.85 -0.57
N SER A 23 3.95 -4.82 -0.87
CA SER A 23 3.02 -5.84 -0.39
C SER A 23 1.91 -6.07 -1.41
N VAL A 24 1.53 -7.33 -1.63
CA VAL A 24 0.33 -7.62 -2.43
C VAL A 24 -0.93 -7.61 -1.57
N ILE A 25 -2.08 -7.28 -2.16
CA ILE A 25 -3.35 -7.14 -1.42
C ILE A 25 -3.69 -8.40 -0.61
N ASN A 26 -3.45 -9.59 -1.17
CA ASN A 26 -3.78 -10.84 -0.50
C ASN A 26 -2.86 -11.11 0.71
N GLU A 27 -1.60 -10.68 0.66
CA GLU A 27 -0.70 -10.78 1.82
C GLU A 27 -1.17 -9.86 2.96
N ILE A 28 -1.50 -8.61 2.62
CA ILE A 28 -2.06 -7.66 3.60
C ILE A 28 -3.35 -8.23 4.20
N SER A 29 -4.20 -8.81 3.36
CA SER A 29 -5.46 -9.44 3.75
C SER A 29 -5.24 -10.59 4.74
N SER A 30 -4.36 -11.53 4.42
CA SER A 30 -4.07 -12.68 5.28
C SER A 30 -3.37 -12.27 6.58
N ALA A 31 -2.43 -11.33 6.52
CA ALA A 31 -1.66 -10.94 7.70
C ALA A 31 -2.44 -10.10 8.71
N LEU A 32 -3.42 -9.32 8.25
CA LEU A 32 -4.24 -8.47 9.11
C LEU A 32 -5.64 -9.04 9.39
N ASP A 33 -5.95 -10.22 8.85
CA ASP A 33 -7.30 -10.83 8.86
C ASP A 33 -8.40 -9.87 8.35
N ILE A 34 -8.13 -9.22 7.22
CA ILE A 34 -9.04 -8.26 6.58
C ILE A 34 -9.42 -8.80 5.20
N LYS A 35 -10.70 -8.78 4.83
CA LYS A 35 -11.13 -9.19 3.47
C LYS A 35 -10.39 -8.40 2.38
N PRO A 36 -9.95 -9.05 1.27
CA PRO A 36 -9.22 -8.38 0.19
C PRO A 36 -9.93 -7.16 -0.40
N SER A 37 -11.28 -7.21 -0.50
CA SER A 37 -12.10 -6.08 -0.98
C SER A 37 -12.04 -4.87 -0.04
N THR A 38 -11.96 -5.09 1.27
CA THR A 38 -11.79 -4.04 2.27
C THR A 38 -10.39 -3.46 2.21
N VAL A 39 -9.35 -4.30 2.08
CA VAL A 39 -7.97 -3.83 1.89
C VAL A 39 -7.87 -2.94 0.66
N ARG A 40 -8.41 -3.36 -0.50
CA ARG A 40 -8.42 -2.53 -1.73
C ARG A 40 -9.09 -1.17 -1.51
N ARG A 41 -10.23 -1.15 -0.81
CA ARG A 41 -10.95 0.09 -0.51
C ARG A 41 -10.12 1.04 0.36
N ASP A 42 -9.46 0.52 1.39
CA ASP A 42 -8.67 1.33 2.32
C ASP A 42 -7.34 1.77 1.72
N VAL A 43 -6.68 0.93 0.92
CA VAL A 43 -5.51 1.31 0.11
C VAL A 43 -5.86 2.47 -0.82
N LYS A 44 -7.01 2.41 -1.51
CA LYS A 44 -7.44 3.51 -2.39
C LYS A 44 -7.65 4.83 -1.63
N LYS A 45 -8.14 4.78 -0.39
CA LYS A 45 -8.25 5.96 0.48
C LYS A 45 -6.89 6.50 0.90
N LEU A 46 -5.95 5.62 1.25
CA LEU A 46 -4.57 6.00 1.59
C LEU A 46 -3.84 6.60 0.37
N GLU A 47 -4.09 6.10 -0.83
CA GLU A 47 -3.53 6.61 -2.09
C GLU A 47 -4.08 7.99 -2.44
N GLN A 48 -5.38 8.23 -2.26
CA GLN A 48 -5.98 9.57 -2.40
C GLN A 48 -5.33 10.61 -1.47
N GLN A 49 -4.83 10.16 -0.31
CA GLN A 49 -4.09 10.98 0.64
C GLN A 49 -2.58 11.02 0.38
N ARG A 50 -2.10 10.45 -0.73
CA ARG A 50 -0.68 10.34 -1.10
C ARG A 50 0.19 9.68 -0.02
N ARG A 51 -0.36 8.72 0.72
CA ARG A 51 0.38 7.94 1.73
C ARG A 51 0.98 6.66 1.14
N VAL A 52 0.32 6.09 0.14
CA VAL A 52 0.74 4.87 -0.57
C VAL A 52 0.53 5.05 -2.07
N VAL A 53 1.20 4.21 -2.85
CA VAL A 53 0.96 4.05 -4.29
C VAL A 53 0.56 2.61 -4.56
N SER A 54 -0.51 2.42 -5.31
CA SER A 54 -0.98 1.10 -5.75
C SER A 54 -0.57 0.82 -7.20
N PHE A 55 -0.34 -0.45 -7.51
CA PHE A 55 0.06 -0.98 -8.82
C PHE A 55 -0.83 -2.17 -9.20
N HIS A 56 -0.69 -2.70 -10.43
CA HIS A 56 -1.34 -3.95 -10.85
C HIS A 56 -0.83 -5.14 -10.01
N GLY A 57 -1.45 -5.35 -8.85
CA GLY A 57 -1.21 -6.49 -7.96
C GLY A 57 -0.65 -6.14 -6.58
N GLY A 58 -0.24 -4.90 -6.29
CA GLY A 58 0.29 -4.58 -4.96
C GLY A 58 0.41 -3.09 -4.64
N VAL A 59 1.02 -2.81 -3.49
CA VAL A 59 1.01 -1.52 -2.81
C VAL A 59 2.38 -1.25 -2.20
N SER A 60 2.84 0.00 -2.25
CA SER A 60 4.06 0.47 -1.58
C SER A 60 3.83 1.85 -0.97
N VAL A 61 4.69 2.28 -0.04
CA VAL A 61 4.61 3.63 0.55
C VAL A 61 4.99 4.68 -0.47
N ASP A 62 4.24 5.79 -0.47
CA ASP A 62 4.64 6.94 -1.26
C ASP A 62 5.68 7.77 -0.51
N THR A 63 6.96 7.45 -0.69
CA THR A 63 8.07 8.17 -0.05
C THR A 63 8.35 9.53 -0.69
N GLY A 64 7.72 9.87 -1.82
CA GLY A 64 8.01 11.10 -2.59
C GLY A 64 9.39 11.16 -3.27
N TYR A 65 10.31 10.23 -2.96
CA TYR A 65 11.71 10.24 -3.42
C TYR A 65 12.03 9.27 -4.57
N GLU A 66 11.13 8.35 -4.92
CA GLU A 66 11.40 7.38 -6.00
C GLU A 66 10.41 7.50 -7.17
N LYS A 67 10.96 7.68 -8.39
CA LYS A 67 10.19 7.70 -9.64
C LYS A 67 9.48 6.35 -9.87
N TYR A 68 8.26 6.43 -10.42
CA TYR A 68 7.38 5.30 -10.76
C TYR A 68 8.04 4.17 -11.56
N GLU A 69 8.98 4.49 -12.46
CA GLU A 69 9.73 3.51 -13.27
C GLU A 69 10.65 2.61 -12.45
N PHE A 70 11.34 3.15 -11.44
CA PHE A 70 12.22 2.35 -10.56
C PHE A 70 11.42 1.38 -9.69
N ARG A 71 10.24 1.80 -9.22
CA ARG A 71 9.33 0.95 -8.44
C ARG A 71 8.81 -0.21 -9.28
N THR A 72 8.50 0.02 -10.56
CA THR A 72 7.99 -1.01 -11.48
C THR A 72 9.05 -2.07 -11.84
N LEU A 73 10.30 -1.66 -12.05
CA LEU A 73 11.41 -2.57 -12.36
C LEU A 73 11.72 -3.50 -11.19
N LYS A 74 11.73 -2.99 -9.95
CA LYS A 74 11.90 -3.80 -8.73
C LYS A 74 10.83 -4.90 -8.60
N TYR A 75 9.61 -4.65 -9.04
CA TYR A 75 8.54 -5.67 -9.06
C TYR A 75 8.76 -6.75 -10.12
N ALA A 76 9.32 -6.40 -11.27
CA ALA A 76 9.66 -7.38 -12.30
C ALA A 76 10.80 -8.31 -11.84
N GLU A 77 11.74 -7.78 -11.05
CA GLU A 77 12.85 -8.55 -10.48
C GLU A 77 12.43 -9.48 -9.34
N LEU A 78 11.50 -9.07 -8.46
CA LEU A 78 11.01 -9.90 -7.35
C LEU A 78 10.13 -11.09 -7.78
N LYS A 79 9.72 -11.15 -9.05
CA LYS A 79 8.94 -12.26 -9.63
C LYS A 79 9.80 -13.30 -10.38
N LYS A 80 11.12 -13.12 -10.44
CA LYS A 80 12.06 -14.14 -10.93
C LYS A 80 12.48 -15.07 -9.80
#